data_AF-T1CH92-F1
#
_entry.id   AF-T1CH92-F1
#
_cell.length_a   1.000
_cell.length_b   1.000
_cell.length_c   1.000
_cell.angle_alpha   90.00
_cell.angle_beta   90.00
_cell.angle_gamma   90.00
#
_symmetry.space_group_name_H-M   'P 1'
#
loop_
_entity.id
_entity.type
_entity.pdbx_description
1 polymer ?
#
loop_
_entity_poly.entity_id
_entity_poly.type
_entity_poly.pdbx_seq_one_letter_code
_entity_poly.pdbx_strand_id
1 'polypeptide(L)'
;MPLTPEQLAKNGLIQFPTAIAGEDLVYNLPGIKAGELILSGPVVADIYLGKIKLWNDPAIAKLNPGLELPDMAITVVHRSDGSGTTFTFADYLSKISPEWKAKVGANTSIAWPVGVGGKGNEGVASYVQRIRGSIGYVEYAYILESKLDYARMYNRDGKLVSPSLQGFQDAAAHVDFTKAKDFYVILTDQPGPGTWPISGCTWQILRKDAPKATNEAVTKFFDWGFEKGQSMARSIAFGPLPPSTVDAIKAYWKHNLGI
;
A
#
# COMPACT_ATOMS: atom_id res chain seq x y z
N MET A 1 -1.86 4.57 -8.17
CA MET A 1 -3.29 4.23 -8.03
C MET A 1 -3.84 3.87 -9.40
N PRO A 2 -4.83 2.97 -9.50
CA PRO A 2 -5.52 2.77 -10.77
C PRO A 2 -6.29 4.04 -11.15
N LEU A 3 -6.35 4.33 -12.45
CA LEU A 3 -7.26 5.33 -12.98
C LEU A 3 -8.66 4.73 -13.12
N THR A 4 -9.68 5.56 -12.90
CA THR A 4 -11.06 5.17 -13.16
C THR A 4 -11.26 4.86 -14.65
N PRO A 5 -12.20 3.97 -15.01
CA PRO A 5 -12.55 3.71 -16.41
C PRO A 5 -12.85 4.99 -17.22
N GLU A 6 -13.48 5.98 -16.60
CA GLU A 6 -13.82 7.26 -17.21
C GLU A 6 -12.57 8.08 -17.53
N GLN A 7 -11.60 8.11 -16.60
CA GLN A 7 -10.30 8.77 -16.83
C GLN A 7 -9.50 8.06 -17.92
N LEU A 8 -9.50 6.73 -17.96
CA LEU A 8 -8.82 5.96 -19.00
C LEU A 8 -9.42 6.25 -20.38
N ALA A 9 -10.75 6.16 -20.49
CA ALA A 9 -11.46 6.44 -21.72
C ALA A 9 -11.21 7.87 -22.23
N LYS A 10 -11.32 8.87 -21.33
CA LYS A 10 -11.09 10.29 -21.66
C LYS A 10 -9.69 10.55 -22.23
N ASN A 11 -8.68 9.83 -21.75
CA ASN A 11 -7.29 10.07 -22.12
C ASN A 11 -6.75 9.05 -23.15
N GLY A 12 -7.60 8.16 -23.69
CA GLY A 12 -7.16 7.14 -24.64
C GLY A 12 -6.16 6.16 -24.04
N LEU A 13 -6.32 5.82 -22.76
CA LEU A 13 -5.43 4.96 -22.00
C LEU A 13 -6.06 3.58 -21.75
N ILE A 14 -5.21 2.61 -21.46
CA ILE A 14 -5.57 1.36 -20.80
C ILE A 14 -4.69 1.16 -19.57
N GLN A 15 -5.12 0.30 -18.65
CA GLN A 15 -4.30 -0.09 -17.51
C GLN A 15 -4.40 -1.58 -17.21
N PHE A 16 -3.41 -2.09 -16.47
CA PHE A 16 -3.43 -3.43 -15.89
C PHE A 16 -2.53 -3.51 -14.65
N PRO A 17 -2.87 -4.36 -13.66
CA PRO A 17 -1.99 -4.60 -12.54
C PRO A 17 -0.82 -5.50 -12.95
N THR A 18 0.30 -5.43 -12.22
CA THR A 18 1.47 -6.30 -12.49
C THR A 18 1.94 -7.12 -11.30
N ALA A 19 1.74 -6.61 -10.08
CA ALA A 19 2.09 -7.32 -8.85
C ALA A 19 1.28 -6.79 -7.67
N ILE A 20 1.25 -7.59 -6.60
CA ILE A 20 0.61 -7.27 -5.32
C ILE A 20 1.68 -6.96 -4.28
N ALA A 21 1.47 -5.93 -3.47
CA ALA A 21 2.34 -5.56 -2.36
C ALA A 21 1.52 -4.99 -1.19
N GLY A 22 2.18 -4.76 -0.05
CA GLY A 22 1.61 -4.08 1.10
C GLY A 22 2.32 -2.77 1.37
N GLU A 23 1.58 -1.81 1.89
CA GLU A 23 2.14 -0.61 2.50
C GLU A 23 2.06 -0.77 4.02
N ASP A 24 3.18 -0.60 4.70
CA ASP A 24 3.35 -1.05 6.07
C ASP A 24 3.80 0.08 6.97
N LEU A 25 3.35 0.04 8.22
CA LEU A 25 3.74 1.02 9.21
C LEU A 25 5.08 0.66 9.83
N VAL A 26 6.02 1.59 9.70
CA VAL A 26 7.36 1.51 10.27
C VAL A 26 7.52 2.60 11.32
N TYR A 27 8.33 2.34 12.34
CA TYR A 27 8.56 3.27 13.43
C TYR A 27 10.01 3.22 13.92
N ASN A 28 10.35 4.17 14.78
CA ASN A 28 11.62 4.21 15.48
C ASN A 28 11.40 4.53 16.95
N LEU A 29 11.33 3.47 17.75
CA LEU A 29 11.03 3.54 19.17
C LEU A 29 12.14 2.85 19.97
N PRO A 30 12.87 3.57 20.83
CA PRO A 30 13.86 2.93 21.69
C PRO A 30 13.23 1.83 22.54
N GLY A 31 13.83 0.64 22.51
CA GLY A 31 13.38 -0.51 23.31
C GLY A 31 12.23 -1.33 22.71
N ILE A 32 11.60 -0.88 21.62
CA ILE A 32 10.50 -1.60 20.95
C ILE A 32 11.00 -2.08 19.58
N LYS A 33 10.94 -3.40 19.34
CA LYS A 33 11.46 -4.08 18.16
C LYS A 33 10.37 -4.42 17.16
N ALA A 34 10.77 -4.66 15.92
CA ALA A 34 9.92 -5.12 14.82
C ALA A 34 8.85 -6.13 15.27
N GLY A 35 7.60 -5.81 15.01
CA GLY A 35 6.44 -6.63 15.35
C GLY A 35 5.95 -6.53 16.80
N GLU A 36 6.66 -5.87 17.72
CA GLU A 36 6.20 -5.74 19.11
C GLU A 36 5.04 -4.75 19.23
N LEU A 37 5.15 -3.59 18.57
CA LEU A 37 4.08 -2.59 18.55
C LEU A 37 2.86 -3.08 17.77
N ILE A 38 1.70 -2.94 18.38
CA ILE A 38 0.38 -3.23 17.81
C ILE A 38 -0.38 -1.92 17.63
N LEU A 39 -0.92 -1.70 16.43
CA LEU A 39 -1.78 -0.57 16.10
C LEU A 39 -3.13 -1.04 15.54
N SER A 40 -4.08 -0.12 15.45
CA SER A 40 -5.36 -0.32 14.77
C SER A 40 -5.60 0.82 13.79
N GLY A 41 -6.41 0.57 12.75
CA GLY A 41 -6.76 1.60 11.75
C GLY A 41 -7.19 2.94 12.38
N PRO A 42 -8.16 2.96 13.32
CA PRO A 42 -8.57 4.19 13.99
C PRO A 42 -7.43 4.92 14.73
N VAL A 43 -6.56 4.20 15.44
CA VAL A 43 -5.40 4.79 16.13
C VAL A 43 -4.42 5.39 15.13
N VAL A 44 -4.17 4.70 14.01
CA VAL A 44 -3.31 5.23 12.94
C VAL A 44 -3.90 6.50 12.35
N ALA A 45 -5.20 6.54 12.06
CA ALA A 45 -5.86 7.74 11.56
C ALA A 45 -5.71 8.90 12.55
N ASP A 46 -5.90 8.67 13.85
CA ASP A 46 -5.77 9.70 14.87
C ASP A 46 -4.33 10.20 15.05
N ILE A 47 -3.32 9.34 14.86
CA ILE A 47 -1.91 9.74 14.80
C ILE A 47 -1.67 10.68 13.62
N TYR A 48 -2.10 10.29 12.40
CA TYR A 48 -1.87 11.10 11.20
C TYR A 48 -2.77 12.35 11.11
N LEU A 49 -3.86 12.41 11.88
CA LEU A 49 -4.64 13.63 12.13
C LEU A 49 -3.99 14.55 13.19
N GLY A 50 -2.94 14.09 13.88
CA GLY A 50 -2.27 14.84 14.96
C GLY A 50 -3.04 14.88 16.28
N LYS A 51 -4.03 13.99 16.46
CA LYS A 51 -4.84 13.88 17.69
C LYS A 51 -4.09 13.10 18.76
N ILE A 52 -3.46 11.99 18.37
CA ILE A 52 -2.54 11.23 19.23
C ILE A 52 -1.13 11.76 18.97
N LYS A 53 -0.51 12.30 20.02
CA LYS A 53 0.78 13.02 19.92
C LYS A 53 1.92 12.36 20.70
N LEU A 54 1.62 11.43 21.58
CA LEU A 54 2.59 10.73 22.42
C LEU A 54 2.45 9.22 22.24
N TRP A 55 3.56 8.50 22.34
CA TRP A 55 3.57 7.04 22.19
C TRP A 55 2.94 6.28 23.36
N ASN A 56 2.94 6.86 24.56
CA ASN A 56 2.25 6.33 25.75
C ASN A 56 0.76 6.71 25.81
N ASP A 57 0.18 7.26 24.74
CA ASP A 57 -1.23 7.63 24.70
C ASP A 57 -2.14 6.44 25.09
N PRO A 58 -3.20 6.66 25.90
CA PRO A 58 -4.07 5.58 26.36
C PRO A 58 -4.64 4.71 25.23
N ALA A 59 -4.88 5.27 24.04
CA ALA A 59 -5.38 4.50 22.90
C ALA A 59 -4.33 3.53 22.36
N ILE A 60 -3.04 3.90 22.36
CA ILE A 60 -1.93 3.01 21.99
C ILE A 60 -1.67 2.00 23.12
N ALA A 61 -1.62 2.46 24.37
CA ALA A 61 -1.39 1.61 25.54
C ALA A 61 -2.43 0.48 25.66
N LYS A 62 -3.70 0.78 25.38
CA LYS A 62 -4.78 -0.22 25.38
C LYS A 62 -4.55 -1.36 24.39
N LEU A 63 -3.89 -1.11 23.26
CA LEU A 63 -3.58 -2.13 22.25
C LEU A 63 -2.32 -2.94 22.61
N ASN A 64 -1.50 -2.47 23.54
CA ASN A 64 -0.19 -3.01 23.85
C ASN A 64 -0.04 -3.31 25.35
N PRO A 65 -0.91 -4.17 25.95
CA PRO A 65 -0.81 -4.48 27.36
C PRO A 65 0.54 -5.14 27.67
N GLY A 66 1.28 -4.55 28.61
CA GLY A 66 2.60 -5.06 29.03
C GLY A 66 3.80 -4.57 28.21
N LEU A 67 3.58 -3.77 27.16
CA LEU A 67 4.66 -3.09 26.45
C LEU A 67 4.98 -1.77 27.15
N GLU A 68 6.25 -1.54 27.49
CA GLU A 68 6.71 -0.27 28.06
C GLU A 68 6.76 0.82 26.98
N LEU A 69 5.66 1.55 26.83
CA LEU A 69 5.56 2.64 25.87
C LEU A 69 6.25 3.90 26.39
N PRO A 70 7.15 4.53 25.60
CA PRO A 70 7.88 5.71 26.05
C PRO A 70 6.98 6.95 26.10
N ASP A 71 7.22 7.82 27.09
CA ASP A 71 6.69 9.19 27.09
C ASP A 71 7.44 10.05 26.07
N MET A 72 7.11 9.85 24.80
CA MET A 72 7.83 10.40 23.66
C MET A 72 6.85 10.95 22.62
N ALA A 73 7.14 12.14 22.11
CA ALA A 73 6.39 12.75 21.02
C ALA A 73 6.44 11.90 19.74
N ILE A 74 5.29 11.77 19.07
CA ILE A 74 5.18 11.12 17.78
C ILE A 74 5.58 12.11 16.68
N THR A 75 6.54 11.73 15.86
CA THR A 75 6.84 12.43 14.61
C THR A 75 6.26 11.66 13.42
N VAL A 76 5.19 12.16 12.85
CA VAL A 76 4.63 11.60 11.61
C VAL A 76 5.60 11.89 10.46
N VAL A 77 5.91 10.86 9.67
CA VAL A 77 6.66 10.95 8.43
C VAL A 77 5.73 10.51 7.30
N HIS A 78 5.59 11.36 6.29
CA HIS A 78 4.75 11.09 5.12
C HIS A 78 5.55 11.34 3.83
N ARG A 79 4.96 11.00 2.68
CA ARG A 79 5.56 11.32 1.38
C ARG A 79 5.44 12.82 1.08
N SER A 80 6.49 13.40 0.50
CA SER A 80 6.49 14.78 -0.01
C SER A 80 6.12 14.88 -1.49
N ASP A 81 6.18 13.77 -2.22
CA ASP A 81 5.93 13.66 -3.65
C ASP A 81 4.65 12.86 -3.97
N GLY A 82 4.13 13.04 -5.18
CA GLY A 82 2.97 12.28 -5.66
C GLY A 82 3.24 10.78 -5.64
N SER A 83 2.38 10.01 -4.97
CA SER A 83 2.71 8.66 -4.52
C SER A 83 1.53 7.70 -4.56
N GLY A 84 1.74 6.52 -5.18
CA GLY A 84 0.80 5.41 -5.12
C GLY A 84 0.63 4.85 -3.70
N THR A 85 1.73 4.70 -2.97
CA THR A 85 1.76 4.28 -1.56
C THR A 85 0.95 5.24 -0.68
N THR A 86 1.03 6.55 -0.93
CA THR A 86 0.20 7.55 -0.23
C THR A 86 -1.27 7.38 -0.53
N PHE A 87 -1.62 7.13 -1.79
CA PHE A 87 -3.01 6.84 -2.15
C PHE A 87 -3.52 5.60 -1.42
N THR A 88 -2.78 4.48 -1.45
CA THR A 88 -3.20 3.23 -0.80
C THR A 88 -3.37 3.43 0.71
N PHE A 89 -2.42 4.09 1.37
CA PHE A 89 -2.49 4.40 2.79
C PHE A 89 -3.67 5.33 3.12
N ALA A 90 -3.85 6.43 2.38
CA ALA A 90 -4.92 7.38 2.62
C ALA A 90 -6.31 6.83 2.27
N ASP A 91 -6.41 5.92 1.29
CA ASP A 91 -7.64 5.19 0.99
C ASP A 91 -8.03 4.27 2.14
N TYR A 92 -7.08 3.51 2.69
CA TYR A 92 -7.31 2.72 3.90
C TYR A 92 -7.83 3.60 5.05
N LEU A 93 -7.14 4.71 5.35
CA LEU A 93 -7.58 5.64 6.41
C LEU A 93 -8.96 6.24 6.13
N SER A 94 -9.28 6.52 4.87
CA SER A 94 -10.62 7.01 4.48
C SER A 94 -11.73 5.99 4.68
N LYS A 95 -11.43 4.69 4.65
CA LYS A 95 -12.40 3.62 4.92
C LYS A 95 -12.67 3.45 6.42
N ILE A 96 -11.64 3.59 7.25
CA ILE A 96 -11.74 3.31 8.70
C ILE A 96 -12.03 4.54 9.55
N SER A 97 -11.83 5.76 9.03
CA SER A 97 -12.03 7.01 9.75
C SER A 97 -12.88 7.99 8.94
N PRO A 98 -14.15 8.22 9.34
CA PRO A 98 -14.99 9.24 8.73
C PRO A 98 -14.38 10.65 8.79
N GLU A 99 -13.66 10.96 9.87
CA GLU A 99 -12.98 12.25 10.04
C GLU A 99 -11.85 12.41 9.02
N TRP A 100 -11.01 11.38 8.84
CA TRP A 100 -9.97 11.38 7.80
C TRP A 100 -10.58 11.58 6.42
N LYS A 101 -11.62 10.81 6.10
CA LYS A 101 -12.32 10.89 4.81
C LYS A 101 -12.85 12.28 4.53
N ALA A 102 -13.44 12.94 5.53
CA ALA A 102 -14.02 14.26 5.39
C ALA A 102 -12.97 15.38 5.29
N LYS A 103 -11.88 15.30 6.06
CA LYS A 103 -10.88 16.37 6.15
C LYS A 103 -9.72 16.24 5.17
N VAL A 104 -9.31 15.02 4.85
CA VAL A 104 -8.09 14.73 4.09
C VAL A 104 -8.41 13.95 2.81
N GLY A 105 -9.21 12.89 2.92
CA GLY A 105 -9.55 12.02 1.80
C GLY A 105 -8.38 11.16 1.30
N ALA A 106 -8.47 10.69 0.06
CA ALA A 106 -7.48 9.81 -0.56
C ALA A 106 -7.12 10.29 -1.96
N ASN A 107 -5.82 10.55 -2.18
CA ASN A 107 -5.25 10.88 -3.47
C ASN A 107 -3.75 10.57 -3.43
N THR A 108 -3.07 10.65 -4.57
CA THR A 108 -1.60 10.50 -4.66
C THR A 108 -0.84 11.65 -4.02
N SER A 109 -1.49 12.81 -3.86
CA SER A 109 -0.99 13.98 -3.12
C SER A 109 -2.12 14.55 -2.28
N ILE A 110 -1.89 14.72 -0.98
CA ILE A 110 -2.89 15.19 0.00
C ILE A 110 -2.29 16.28 0.89
N ALA A 111 -3.15 17.11 1.46
CA ALA A 111 -2.75 18.10 2.46
C ALA A 111 -2.62 17.42 3.82
N TRP A 112 -1.39 17.04 4.20
CA TRP A 112 -1.12 16.36 5.46
C TRP A 112 -1.41 17.27 6.67
N PRO A 113 -2.17 16.81 7.67
CA PRO A 113 -2.45 17.61 8.87
C PRO A 113 -1.19 17.91 9.70
N VAL A 114 -0.28 16.93 9.78
CA VAL A 114 0.95 16.97 10.57
C VAL A 114 2.05 16.16 9.91
N GLY A 115 3.28 16.37 10.35
CA GLY A 115 4.43 15.55 10.02
C GLY A 115 5.43 16.21 9.09
N VAL A 116 6.43 15.41 8.70
CA VAL A 116 7.51 15.82 7.80
C VAL A 116 7.50 14.97 6.52
N GLY A 117 7.82 15.61 5.40
CA GLY A 117 7.80 14.97 4.09
C GLY A 117 9.15 14.36 3.69
N GLY A 118 9.18 13.03 3.53
CA GLY A 118 10.27 12.29 2.88
C GLY A 118 9.98 12.06 1.39
N LYS A 119 10.98 12.24 0.53
CA LYS A 119 10.83 11.99 -0.92
C LYS A 119 10.97 10.51 -1.24
N GLY A 120 9.99 9.91 -1.90
CA GLY A 120 10.02 8.47 -2.19
C GLY A 120 9.87 7.59 -0.94
N ASN A 121 9.82 6.27 -1.14
CA ASN A 121 9.86 5.32 -0.02
C ASN A 121 11.20 5.38 0.73
N GLU A 122 12.32 5.56 0.01
CA GLU A 122 13.65 5.73 0.59
C GLU A 122 13.72 6.92 1.56
N GLY A 123 13.17 8.09 1.17
CA GLY A 123 13.19 9.26 2.04
C GLY A 123 12.36 9.08 3.30
N VAL A 124 11.19 8.42 3.20
CA VAL A 124 10.37 8.08 4.38
C VAL A 124 11.11 7.09 5.29
N ALA A 125 11.67 6.02 4.73
CA ALA A 125 12.45 5.03 5.49
C ALA A 125 13.65 5.67 6.21
N SER A 126 14.42 6.50 5.49
CA SER A 126 15.58 7.22 6.03
C SER A 126 15.19 8.17 7.17
N TYR A 127 14.08 8.89 7.03
CA TYR A 127 13.57 9.76 8.10
C TYR A 127 13.14 8.95 9.31
N VAL A 128 12.43 7.82 9.10
CA VAL A 128 12.02 6.95 10.21
C VAL A 128 13.24 6.44 10.98
N GLN A 129 14.25 5.91 10.28
CA GLN A 129 15.48 5.43 10.93
C GLN A 129 16.23 6.50 11.73
N ARG A 130 16.20 7.77 11.29
CA ARG A 130 16.96 8.86 11.91
C ARG A 130 16.20 9.56 13.03
N ILE A 131 14.89 9.69 12.92
CA ILE A 131 14.06 10.46 13.84
C ILE A 131 13.51 9.51 14.90
N ARG A 132 14.01 9.63 16.13
CA ARG A 132 13.43 8.91 17.28
C ARG A 132 11.99 9.37 17.52
N GLY A 133 11.11 8.42 17.85
CA GLY A 133 9.68 8.68 18.02
C GLY A 133 8.91 8.79 16.71
N SER A 134 9.53 8.48 15.56
CA SER A 134 8.86 8.61 14.28
C SER A 134 7.98 7.41 13.94
N ILE A 135 6.98 7.67 13.09
CA ILE A 135 6.16 6.68 12.41
C ILE A 135 6.00 7.09 10.94
N GLY A 136 6.13 6.15 10.03
CA GLY A 136 5.92 6.34 8.59
C GLY A 136 5.24 5.14 7.96
N TYR A 137 4.93 5.25 6.67
CA TYR A 137 4.40 4.16 5.85
C TYR A 137 5.32 3.92 4.65
N VAL A 138 5.70 2.68 4.40
CA VAL A 138 6.58 2.29 3.29
C VAL A 138 6.11 0.98 2.67
N GLU A 139 6.50 0.72 1.43
CA GLU A 139 6.26 -0.58 0.81
C GLU A 139 7.10 -1.67 1.52
N TYR A 140 6.56 -2.89 1.63
CA TYR A 140 7.12 -4.02 2.38
C TYR A 140 8.60 -4.33 2.07
N ALA A 141 9.06 -4.19 0.82
CA ALA A 141 10.46 -4.44 0.48
C ALA A 141 11.41 -3.52 1.26
N TYR A 142 11.02 -2.28 1.57
CA TYR A 142 11.85 -1.36 2.34
C TYR A 142 12.02 -1.80 3.79
N ILE A 143 11.03 -2.50 4.36
CA ILE A 143 11.19 -3.13 5.68
C ILE A 143 12.27 -4.19 5.62
N LEU A 144 12.25 -5.05 4.60
CA LEU A 144 13.21 -6.15 4.47
C LEU A 144 14.62 -5.65 4.17
N GLU A 145 14.77 -4.74 3.22
CA GLU A 145 16.05 -4.20 2.78
C GLU A 145 16.71 -3.35 3.86
N SER A 146 15.94 -2.49 4.52
CA SER A 146 16.46 -1.52 5.51
C SER A 146 16.32 -2.01 6.97
N LYS A 147 15.80 -3.22 7.18
CA LYS A 147 15.58 -3.85 8.49
C LYS A 147 14.81 -2.93 9.46
N LEU A 148 13.73 -2.34 8.96
CA LEU A 148 12.95 -1.37 9.73
C LEU A 148 12.09 -2.07 10.78
N ASP A 149 11.95 -1.45 11.95
CA ASP A 149 10.96 -1.89 12.93
C ASP A 149 9.56 -1.54 12.41
N TYR A 150 8.69 -2.55 12.34
CA TYR A 150 7.33 -2.42 11.81
C TYR A 150 6.26 -2.75 12.86
N ALA A 151 5.05 -2.23 12.68
CA ALA A 151 3.91 -2.51 13.55
C ALA A 151 3.07 -3.69 13.02
N ARG A 152 2.49 -4.46 13.95
CA ARG A 152 1.36 -5.35 13.64
C ARG A 152 0.05 -4.57 13.70
N MET A 153 -0.96 -5.06 12.99
CA MET A 153 -2.25 -4.38 12.91
C MET A 153 -3.42 -5.34 13.14
N TYR A 154 -4.50 -4.82 13.72
CA TYR A 154 -5.80 -5.47 13.61
C TYR A 154 -6.39 -5.24 12.22
N ASN A 155 -6.76 -6.32 11.55
CA ASN A 155 -7.47 -6.24 10.27
C ASN A 155 -8.97 -6.03 10.46
N ARG A 156 -9.70 -5.96 9.34
CA ARG A 156 -11.15 -5.74 9.30
C ARG A 156 -11.95 -6.69 10.19
N ASP A 157 -11.49 -7.94 10.29
CA ASP A 157 -12.15 -9.01 11.05
C ASP A 157 -11.66 -9.07 12.51
N GLY A 158 -10.90 -8.07 12.96
CA GLY A 158 -10.34 -7.99 14.30
C GLY A 158 -9.24 -9.00 14.56
N LYS A 159 -8.60 -9.54 13.51
CA LYS A 159 -7.45 -10.44 13.64
C LYS A 159 -6.16 -9.65 13.68
N LEU A 160 -5.28 -10.01 14.60
CA LEU A 160 -3.95 -9.43 14.68
C LEU A 160 -3.07 -10.08 13.61
N VAL A 161 -2.56 -9.26 12.69
CA VAL A 161 -1.76 -9.69 11.55
C VAL A 161 -0.43 -8.93 11.48
N SER A 162 0.54 -9.56 10.83
CA SER A 162 1.84 -8.96 10.48
C SER A 162 1.89 -8.70 8.97
N PRO A 163 2.65 -7.69 8.52
CA PRO A 163 2.87 -7.48 7.10
C PRO A 163 3.58 -8.71 6.52
N SER A 164 3.04 -9.23 5.41
CA SER A 164 3.60 -10.42 4.75
C SER A 164 3.03 -10.57 3.34
N LEU A 165 3.82 -11.16 2.45
CA LEU A 165 3.39 -11.53 1.10
C LEU A 165 2.08 -12.31 1.10
N GLN A 166 1.93 -13.29 1.98
CA GLN A 166 0.71 -14.08 2.09
C GLN A 166 -0.48 -13.21 2.45
N GLY A 167 -0.36 -12.32 3.44
CA GLY A 167 -1.46 -11.43 3.84
C GLY A 167 -1.88 -10.45 2.75
N PHE A 168 -0.94 -10.01 1.89
CA PHE A 168 -1.26 -9.18 0.73
C PHE A 168 -2.01 -9.97 -0.35
N GLN A 169 -1.59 -11.22 -0.59
CA GLN A 169 -2.26 -12.13 -1.52
C GLN A 169 -3.65 -12.54 -1.04
N ASP A 170 -3.81 -12.77 0.27
CA ASP A 170 -5.11 -13.06 0.88
C ASP A 170 -6.08 -11.89 0.65
N ALA A 171 -5.62 -10.63 0.82
CA ALA A 171 -6.44 -9.46 0.51
C ALA A 171 -6.82 -9.40 -0.98
N ALA A 172 -5.89 -9.72 -1.89
CA ALA A 172 -6.15 -9.77 -3.32
C ALA A 172 -7.14 -10.88 -3.73
N ALA A 173 -7.15 -12.01 -3.01
CA ALA A 173 -8.05 -13.14 -3.28
C ALA A 173 -9.53 -12.82 -3.05
N HIS A 174 -9.83 -11.76 -2.27
CA HIS A 174 -11.19 -11.27 -2.05
C HIS A 174 -11.70 -10.35 -3.17
N VAL A 175 -10.92 -10.13 -4.23
CA VAL A 175 -11.28 -9.28 -5.36
C VAL A 175 -11.21 -10.07 -6.67
N ASP A 176 -12.31 -10.04 -7.44
CA ASP A 176 -12.35 -10.62 -8.77
C ASP A 176 -11.91 -9.60 -9.83
N PHE A 177 -10.62 -9.57 -10.12
CA PHE A 177 -10.02 -8.70 -11.15
C PHE A 177 -10.65 -8.89 -12.52
N THR A 178 -11.15 -10.08 -12.85
CA THR A 178 -11.68 -10.40 -14.19
C THR A 178 -13.03 -9.74 -14.45
N LYS A 179 -13.75 -9.37 -13.39
CA LYS A 179 -15.04 -8.65 -13.47
C LYS A 179 -14.90 -7.15 -13.33
N ALA A 180 -13.72 -6.66 -12.92
CA ALA A 180 -13.46 -5.25 -12.76
C ALA A 180 -13.23 -4.60 -14.13
N LYS A 181 -14.06 -3.61 -14.46
CA LYS A 181 -13.90 -2.82 -15.69
C LYS A 181 -12.53 -2.13 -15.68
N ASP A 182 -11.77 -2.32 -16.76
CA ASP A 182 -10.40 -1.81 -16.91
C ASP A 182 -9.49 -2.14 -15.70
N PHE A 183 -9.74 -3.31 -15.08
CA PHE A 183 -9.09 -3.78 -13.86
C PHE A 183 -9.16 -2.82 -12.67
N TYR A 184 -10.04 -1.81 -12.66
CA TYR A 184 -10.11 -0.86 -11.55
C TYR A 184 -10.51 -1.57 -10.24
N VAL A 185 -9.54 -1.81 -9.35
CA VAL A 185 -9.76 -2.44 -8.04
C VAL A 185 -8.91 -1.80 -6.94
N ILE A 186 -9.39 -1.91 -5.70
CA ILE A 186 -8.73 -1.40 -4.50
C ILE A 186 -8.67 -2.51 -3.45
N LEU A 187 -7.48 -2.79 -2.91
CA LEU A 187 -7.23 -3.95 -2.03
C LEU A 187 -7.11 -3.62 -0.54
N THR A 188 -7.36 -2.37 -0.16
CA THR A 188 -7.32 -1.94 1.25
C THR A 188 -8.59 -2.39 2.00
N ASP A 189 -8.41 -2.72 3.27
CA ASP A 189 -9.46 -3.14 4.22
C ASP A 189 -10.32 -4.31 3.72
N GLN A 190 -9.69 -5.31 3.09
CA GLN A 190 -10.39 -6.52 2.63
C GLN A 190 -10.72 -7.44 3.83
N PRO A 191 -11.89 -8.12 3.81
CA PRO A 191 -12.26 -9.08 4.85
C PRO A 191 -11.37 -10.33 4.76
N GLY A 192 -11.42 -11.19 5.77
CA GLY A 192 -10.67 -12.44 5.83
C GLY A 192 -9.66 -12.45 6.98
N PRO A 193 -9.45 -13.60 7.65
CA PRO A 193 -8.65 -13.65 8.87
C PRO A 193 -7.14 -13.47 8.66
N GLY A 194 -6.65 -13.69 7.44
CA GLY A 194 -5.23 -13.55 7.07
C GLY A 194 -4.88 -12.24 6.37
N THR A 195 -5.86 -11.38 6.07
CA THR A 195 -5.62 -10.21 5.21
C THR A 195 -4.81 -9.13 5.91
N TRP A 196 -3.84 -8.57 5.18
CA TRP A 196 -3.18 -7.34 5.59
C TRP A 196 -4.04 -6.12 5.22
N PRO A 197 -4.25 -5.14 6.12
CA PRO A 197 -5.26 -4.09 5.91
C PRO A 197 -4.90 -3.08 4.82
N ILE A 198 -3.61 -2.89 4.52
CA ILE A 198 -3.13 -1.84 3.63
C ILE A 198 -2.44 -2.48 2.42
N SER A 199 -3.15 -3.40 1.77
CA SER A 199 -2.68 -4.10 0.58
C SER A 199 -3.00 -3.29 -0.69
N GLY A 200 -2.19 -3.48 -1.74
CA GLY A 200 -2.33 -2.78 -3.01
C GLY A 200 -1.78 -3.55 -4.20
N CYS A 201 -2.04 -3.01 -5.39
CA CYS A 201 -1.41 -3.42 -6.63
C CYS A 201 -0.58 -2.28 -7.21
N THR A 202 0.44 -2.64 -7.98
CA THR A 202 1.12 -1.70 -8.88
C THR A 202 0.56 -1.83 -10.30
N TRP A 203 0.42 -0.68 -10.96
CA TRP A 203 -0.36 -0.52 -12.18
C TRP A 203 0.52 -0.01 -13.30
N GLN A 204 0.33 -0.55 -14.50
CA GLN A 204 0.94 -0.06 -15.72
C GLN A 204 -0.14 0.58 -16.58
N ILE A 205 0.23 1.67 -17.25
CA ILE A 205 -0.68 2.46 -18.07
C ILE A 205 -0.06 2.59 -19.46
N LEU A 206 -0.82 2.20 -20.47
CA LEU A 206 -0.40 2.28 -21.87
C LEU A 206 -1.35 3.20 -22.63
N ARG A 207 -0.81 3.89 -23.64
CA ARG A 207 -1.60 4.66 -24.60
C ARG A 207 -2.14 3.76 -25.69
N LYS A 208 -3.45 3.86 -25.97
CA LYS A 208 -4.09 3.12 -27.06
C LYS A 208 -3.55 3.54 -28.43
N ASP A 209 -3.17 4.80 -28.58
CA ASP A 209 -2.68 5.40 -29.83
C ASP A 209 -1.16 5.32 -30.03
N ALA A 210 -0.44 4.65 -29.13
CA ALA A 210 0.98 4.38 -29.35
C ALA A 210 1.17 3.49 -30.59
N PRO A 211 2.31 3.58 -31.30
CA PRO A 211 2.59 2.73 -32.45
C PRO A 211 2.40 1.24 -32.10
N LYS A 212 1.77 0.47 -32.99
CA LYS A 212 1.46 -0.95 -32.75
C LYS A 212 2.69 -1.75 -32.31
N ALA A 213 3.81 -1.57 -33.01
CA ALA A 213 5.09 -2.23 -32.67
C ALA A 213 5.58 -1.89 -31.25
N THR A 214 5.33 -0.66 -30.77
CA THR A 214 5.66 -0.26 -29.39
C THR A 214 4.79 -1.01 -28.39
N ASN A 215 3.48 -1.05 -28.62
CA ASN A 215 2.55 -1.77 -27.75
C ASN A 215 2.83 -3.29 -27.74
N GLU A 216 3.18 -3.90 -28.87
CA GLU A 216 3.61 -5.30 -28.95
C GLU A 216 4.88 -5.55 -28.14
N ALA A 217 5.91 -4.70 -28.27
CA ALA A 217 7.15 -4.86 -27.52
C ALA A 217 6.94 -4.71 -26.00
N VAL A 218 6.15 -3.72 -25.58
CA VAL A 218 5.86 -3.48 -24.15
C VAL A 218 5.04 -4.61 -23.55
N THR A 219 3.97 -5.04 -24.22
CA THR A 219 3.14 -6.15 -23.73
C THR A 219 3.89 -7.47 -23.70
N LYS A 220 4.78 -7.74 -24.67
CA LYS A 220 5.68 -8.90 -24.66
C LYS A 220 6.65 -8.86 -23.47
N PHE A 221 7.16 -7.68 -23.09
CA PHE A 221 7.99 -7.53 -21.90
C PHE A 221 7.23 -7.88 -20.62
N PHE A 222 6.01 -7.37 -20.45
CA PHE A 222 5.18 -7.71 -19.29
C PHE A 222 4.74 -9.18 -19.29
N ASP A 223 4.45 -9.75 -20.45
CA ASP A 223 4.14 -11.18 -20.60
C ASP A 223 5.31 -12.05 -20.13
N TRP A 224 6.53 -11.73 -20.58
CA TRP A 224 7.75 -12.37 -20.08
C TRP A 224 7.89 -12.21 -18.56
N GLY A 225 7.55 -11.04 -18.00
CA GLY A 225 7.53 -10.81 -16.56
C GLY A 225 6.55 -11.72 -15.82
N PHE A 226 5.34 -11.91 -16.36
CA PHE A 226 4.36 -12.83 -15.80
C PHE A 226 4.82 -14.29 -15.84
N GLU A 227 5.53 -14.70 -16.88
CA GLU A 227 5.96 -16.10 -17.03
C GLU A 227 7.30 -16.42 -16.36
N LYS A 228 8.26 -15.50 -16.41
CA LYS A 228 9.67 -15.73 -16.00
C LYS A 228 10.10 -14.86 -14.83
N GLY A 229 9.39 -13.77 -14.55
CA GLY A 229 9.74 -12.78 -13.53
C GLY A 229 9.29 -13.10 -12.10
N GLN A 230 8.53 -14.18 -11.90
CA GLN A 230 7.85 -14.42 -10.61
C GLN A 230 8.80 -14.72 -9.44
N SER A 231 9.98 -15.32 -9.70
CA SER A 231 11.01 -15.48 -8.65
C SER A 231 11.67 -14.14 -8.30
N MET A 232 11.94 -13.31 -9.30
CA MET A 232 12.50 -11.96 -9.11
C MET A 232 11.53 -11.08 -8.31
N ALA A 233 10.24 -11.06 -8.67
CA ALA A 233 9.21 -10.33 -7.93
C ALA A 233 9.18 -10.74 -6.45
N ARG A 234 9.17 -12.06 -6.16
CA ARG A 234 9.19 -12.54 -4.77
C ARG A 234 10.46 -12.16 -4.02
N SER A 235 11.62 -12.11 -4.69
CA SER A 235 12.88 -11.71 -4.04
C SER A 235 12.90 -10.26 -3.57
N ILE A 236 12.08 -9.41 -4.19
CA ILE A 236 11.88 -8.01 -3.79
C ILE A 236 10.49 -7.80 -3.15
N ALA A 237 9.95 -8.85 -2.51
CA ALA A 237 8.74 -8.77 -1.69
C ALA A 237 7.44 -8.42 -2.43
N PHE A 238 7.36 -8.68 -3.74
CA PHE A 238 6.14 -8.61 -4.53
C PHE A 238 5.48 -9.98 -4.74
N GLY A 239 4.17 -10.04 -4.53
CA GLY A 239 3.34 -11.22 -4.73
C GLY A 239 2.86 -11.35 -6.18
N PRO A 240 2.81 -12.60 -6.73
CA PRO A 240 2.25 -12.85 -8.05
C PRO A 240 0.75 -12.53 -8.10
N LEU A 241 0.28 -12.06 -9.26
CA LEU A 241 -1.15 -11.99 -9.55
C LEU A 241 -1.75 -13.39 -9.70
N PRO A 242 -3.06 -13.57 -9.45
CA PRO A 242 -3.75 -14.82 -9.77
C PRO A 242 -3.61 -15.17 -11.27
N PRO A 243 -3.41 -16.45 -11.65
CA PRO A 243 -3.27 -16.83 -13.06
C PRO A 243 -4.44 -16.37 -13.95
N SER A 244 -5.68 -16.47 -13.45
CA SER A 244 -6.87 -15.98 -14.15
C SER A 244 -6.83 -14.48 -14.45
N THR A 245 -6.16 -13.70 -13.59
CA THR A 245 -5.97 -12.26 -13.81
C THR A 245 -4.96 -12.02 -14.93
N VAL A 246 -3.87 -12.78 -14.98
CA VAL A 246 -2.88 -12.69 -16.06
C VAL A 246 -3.51 -13.03 -17.41
N ASP A 247 -4.32 -14.08 -17.48
CA ASP A 247 -5.02 -14.45 -18.72
C ASP A 247 -6.00 -13.35 -19.17
N ALA A 248 -6.74 -12.77 -18.22
CA ALA A 248 -7.63 -11.65 -18.50
C ALA A 248 -6.85 -10.42 -19.01
N ILE A 249 -5.67 -10.13 -18.47
CA ILE A 249 -4.80 -9.03 -18.93
C ILE A 249 -4.38 -9.26 -20.38
N LYS A 250 -3.92 -10.48 -20.73
CA LYS A 250 -3.54 -10.82 -22.11
C LYS A 250 -4.71 -10.66 -23.07
N ALA A 251 -5.91 -11.11 -22.70
CA ALA A 251 -7.12 -10.92 -23.51
C ALA A 251 -7.50 -9.44 -23.66
N TYR A 252 -7.39 -8.68 -22.58
CA TYR A 252 -7.68 -7.25 -22.55
C TYR A 252 -6.74 -6.43 -23.46
N TRP A 253 -5.45 -6.79 -23.53
CA TRP A 253 -4.51 -6.19 -24.48
C TRP A 253 -4.91 -6.44 -25.93
N LYS A 254 -5.22 -7.69 -26.29
CA LYS A 254 -5.66 -8.04 -27.65
C LYS A 254 -6.88 -7.23 -28.07
N HIS A 255 -7.86 -7.12 -27.17
CA HIS A 255 -9.08 -6.36 -27.43
C HIS A 255 -8.83 -4.86 -27.60
N ASN A 256 -8.04 -4.24 -26.73
CA ASN A 256 -7.90 -2.78 -26.70
C ASN A 256 -6.78 -2.21 -27.57
N LEU A 257 -5.77 -3.03 -27.91
CA LEU A 257 -4.58 -2.59 -28.65
C LEU A 257 -4.50 -3.20 -30.05
N GLY A 258 -5.34 -4.19 -30.39
CA GLY A 258 -5.33 -4.84 -31.70
C GLY A 258 -4.04 -5.60 -32.01
N ILE A 259 -3.41 -6.14 -30.96
CA ILE A 259 -2.21 -6.98 -31.00
C ILE A 259 -2.54 -8.45 -30.83
#